data_AF-A0A2G9TBS0-F1
#
_entry.id   AF-A0A2G9TBS0-F1
#
_cell.length_a   1.000
_cell.length_b   1.000
_cell.length_c   1.000
_cell.angle_alpha   90.00
_cell.angle_beta   90.00
_cell.angle_gamma   90.00
#
_symmetry.space_group_name_H-M   'P 1'
#
loop_
_entity.id
_entity.type
_entity.pdbx_description
1 polymer ?
#
loop_
_entity_poly.entity_id
_entity_poly.type
_entity_poly.pdbx_seq_one_letter_code
_entity_poly.pdbx_strand_id
1 'polypeptide(L)'
;RLISHMKTLAKRNQTTDFVVVLSAFIINLRRFKSKTHDNSIVIGYPVSGRNDEVKDLIGYFLNNTVLAVDIPLEDGLQDVILKVKTATTALRKFERIPFHELVAALGRHHTGGNHLFDIFFNYRHQLDFPTTGFPNVDVEIVQASMNNIFNLSITFDELPEGTRVMMEYNSSKYRTDLMQDLVKDMLGNFHNRDKIVSQPCLSRTDYPPTAIAQCLDGCYSKESRIATRRRNSFISYQELDQQICTIARFIADSWIKSTGSCVRSDDVITVDLASNDAVVVILAILKVGAAYAPMDKTWPESRKAQIIANLECSMSISDPLLSNISTKKQRKRRFLLNRTSTSDLIYVIHTSGSLGTPKGVAVNHRNVSAFLRGATPQAFLRPSRLVSHSVNIAFDVSVFNIFGSLVNGCELCMHDDLRRLPDEVDELHCDIVFLTSAMLDALTDSELNRIRDLGKLFVGGDTVHDRNLTKVLKFGLDVTQIYGPTEATVWSLANRCKSLPEEGSLIGLPMLNEGCWIAQGQKEGELILTGAKVARGYLNAVDNDRFG
;
A
#
# COMPACT_ATOMS: atom_id res chain seq x y z
N ARG A 1 -18.69 -24.50 21.59
CA ARG A 1 -17.70 -23.55 22.18
C ARG A 1 -18.08 -22.09 21.97
N LEU A 2 -18.42 -21.64 20.75
CA LEU A 2 -18.83 -20.25 20.50
C LEU A 2 -20.18 -19.88 21.15
N ILE A 3 -21.22 -20.71 20.97
CA ILE A 3 -22.56 -20.51 21.59
C ILE A 3 -22.47 -20.45 23.12
N SER A 4 -21.69 -21.33 23.75
CA SER A 4 -21.49 -21.32 25.21
C SER A 4 -20.80 -20.03 25.69
N HIS A 5 -19.88 -19.47 24.90
CA HIS A 5 -19.23 -18.20 25.23
C HIS A 5 -20.20 -17.02 25.08
N MET A 6 -21.01 -17.00 24.01
CA MET A 6 -22.09 -16.03 23.82
C MET A 6 -23.07 -16.03 25.00
N LYS A 7 -23.58 -17.20 25.41
CA LYS A 7 -24.48 -17.35 26.57
C LYS A 7 -23.82 -16.91 27.87
N THR A 8 -22.51 -17.14 28.02
CA THR A 8 -21.74 -16.67 29.18
C THR A 8 -21.63 -15.14 29.19
N LEU A 9 -21.37 -14.50 28.04
CA LEU A 9 -21.36 -13.05 27.89
C LEU A 9 -22.73 -12.44 28.19
N ALA A 10 -23.81 -13.06 27.71
CA ALA A 10 -25.17 -12.62 27.98
C ALA A 10 -25.48 -12.65 29.48
N LYS A 11 -25.16 -13.78 30.15
CA LYS A 11 -25.32 -13.94 31.59
C LYS A 11 -24.48 -12.93 32.39
N ARG A 12 -23.21 -12.73 32.02
CA ARG A 12 -22.29 -11.79 32.70
C ARG A 12 -22.78 -10.34 32.62
N ASN A 13 -23.33 -9.94 31.46
CA ASN A 13 -23.83 -8.58 31.24
C ASN A 13 -25.33 -8.43 31.59
N GLN A 14 -25.94 -9.46 32.18
CA GLN A 14 -27.37 -9.51 32.55
C GLN A 14 -28.27 -9.08 31.39
N THR A 15 -28.03 -9.65 30.21
CA THR A 15 -28.72 -9.32 28.96
C THR A 15 -29.10 -10.60 28.20
N THR A 16 -29.80 -10.45 27.07
CA THR A 16 -30.21 -11.58 26.21
C THR A 16 -29.14 -11.94 25.19
N ASP A 17 -29.20 -13.17 24.68
CA ASP A 17 -28.34 -13.62 23.57
C ASP A 17 -28.52 -12.74 22.34
N PHE A 18 -29.76 -12.30 22.04
CA PHE A 18 -30.07 -11.30 21.02
C PHE A 18 -29.19 -10.05 21.13
N VAL A 19 -29.11 -9.43 22.32
CA VAL A 19 -28.32 -8.21 22.52
C VAL A 19 -26.83 -8.47 22.28
N VAL A 20 -26.31 -9.61 22.74
CA VAL A 20 -24.89 -9.96 22.55
C VAL A 20 -24.55 -10.15 21.07
N VAL A 21 -25.38 -10.88 20.32
CA VAL A 21 -25.15 -11.12 18.89
C VAL A 21 -25.33 -9.84 18.09
N LEU A 22 -26.36 -9.05 18.38
CA LEU A 22 -26.58 -7.75 17.74
C LEU A 22 -25.41 -6.81 18.00
N SER A 23 -24.85 -6.80 19.21
CA SER A 23 -23.67 -5.99 19.55
C SER A 23 -22.43 -6.41 18.76
N ALA A 24 -22.21 -7.71 18.61
CA ALA A 24 -21.10 -8.25 17.80
C ALA A 24 -21.25 -7.93 16.31
N PHE A 25 -22.48 -7.78 15.81
CA PHE A 25 -22.76 -7.34 14.46
C PHE A 25 -22.55 -5.82 14.31
N ILE A 26 -23.11 -5.02 15.22
CA ILE A 26 -22.99 -3.55 15.25
C ILE A 26 -21.54 -3.08 15.32
N ILE A 27 -20.72 -3.65 16.22
CA ILE A 27 -19.31 -3.28 16.33
C ILE A 27 -18.57 -3.54 15.01
N ASN A 28 -18.94 -4.59 14.27
CA ASN A 28 -18.31 -4.90 13.00
C ASN A 28 -18.76 -3.96 11.88
N LEU A 29 -20.04 -3.57 11.84
CA LEU A 29 -20.52 -2.52 10.94
C LEU A 29 -19.83 -1.18 11.22
N ARG A 30 -19.59 -0.85 12.50
CA ARG A 30 -18.86 0.36 12.87
C ARG A 30 -17.44 0.39 12.30
N ARG A 31 -16.77 -0.76 12.24
CA ARG A 31 -15.43 -0.92 11.62
C ARG A 31 -15.42 -0.69 10.11
N PHE A 32 -16.51 -1.00 9.41
CA PHE A 32 -16.69 -0.64 8.00
C PHE A 32 -16.92 0.86 7.80
N LYS A 33 -17.52 1.51 8.80
CA LYS A 33 -17.79 2.95 8.80
C LYS A 33 -16.62 3.79 9.36
N SER A 34 -15.40 3.25 9.41
CA SER A 34 -14.24 3.84 10.10
C SER A 34 -13.90 5.26 9.66
N LYS A 35 -14.09 5.59 8.38
CA LYS A 35 -13.75 6.90 7.79
C LYS A 35 -14.77 8.01 8.05
N THR A 36 -15.96 7.67 8.56
CA THR A 36 -16.99 8.68 8.81
C THR A 36 -16.93 9.18 10.24
N HIS A 37 -17.11 10.48 10.43
CA HIS A 37 -17.31 11.11 11.74
C HIS A 37 -18.67 10.72 12.37
N ASP A 38 -19.55 10.14 11.58
CA ASP A 38 -20.86 9.68 12.02
C ASP A 38 -20.75 8.32 12.71
N ASN A 39 -20.85 8.32 14.04
CA ASN A 39 -20.80 7.12 14.87
C ASN A 39 -22.11 6.33 14.88
N SER A 40 -23.18 6.84 14.26
CA SER A 40 -24.48 6.21 14.32
C SER A 40 -24.55 4.95 13.48
N ILE A 41 -25.11 3.89 14.07
CA ILE A 41 -25.46 2.65 13.39
C ILE A 41 -26.97 2.49 13.50
N VAL A 42 -27.63 2.36 12.35
CA VAL A 42 -29.08 2.21 12.24
C VAL A 42 -29.40 0.82 11.70
N ILE A 43 -30.16 0.04 12.47
CA ILE A 43 -30.54 -1.34 12.14
C ILE A 43 -32.02 -1.53 12.42
N GLY A 44 -32.73 -2.18 11.50
CA GLY A 44 -34.08 -2.66 11.75
C GLY A 44 -34.08 -4.07 12.30
N TYR A 45 -35.00 -4.38 13.22
CA TYR A 45 -35.23 -5.74 13.70
C TYR A 45 -36.72 -5.99 13.95
N PRO A 46 -37.21 -7.23 13.79
CA PRO A 46 -38.61 -7.54 14.01
C PRO A 46 -38.92 -7.65 15.50
N VAL A 47 -40.13 -7.23 15.87
CA VAL A 47 -40.72 -7.46 17.19
C VAL A 47 -42.07 -8.14 17.01
N SER A 48 -42.38 -9.08 17.90
CA SER A 48 -43.67 -9.76 17.88
C SER A 48 -44.77 -8.80 18.36
N GLY A 49 -45.74 -8.51 17.50
CA GLY A 49 -46.97 -7.83 17.88
C GLY A 49 -48.03 -8.76 18.46
N ARG A 50 -47.72 -10.05 18.68
CA ARG A 50 -48.66 -11.00 19.30
C ARG A 50 -48.68 -10.82 20.82
N ASN A 51 -49.87 -10.67 21.37
CA ASN A 51 -50.14 -10.77 22.81
C ASN A 51 -50.88 -12.10 23.09
N ASP A 52 -51.19 -12.39 24.36
CA ASP A 52 -51.90 -13.61 24.76
C ASP A 52 -53.30 -13.75 24.13
N GLU A 53 -53.90 -12.64 23.69
CA GLU A 53 -55.25 -12.62 23.09
C GLU A 53 -55.24 -13.01 21.61
N VAL A 54 -54.16 -12.69 20.88
CA VAL A 54 -54.03 -12.98 19.44
C VAL A 54 -53.05 -14.10 19.11
N LYS A 55 -52.50 -14.78 20.12
CA LYS A 55 -51.46 -15.79 19.95
C LYS A 55 -51.89 -16.94 19.02
N ASP A 56 -53.17 -17.32 19.05
CA ASP A 56 -53.74 -18.43 18.27
C ASP A 56 -54.36 -17.98 16.94
N LEU A 57 -54.31 -16.69 16.61
CA LEU A 57 -54.87 -16.17 15.36
C LEU A 57 -53.90 -16.32 14.18
N ILE A 58 -54.42 -16.65 13.01
CA ILE A 58 -53.66 -16.65 11.75
C ILE A 58 -53.71 -15.23 11.17
N GLY A 59 -52.54 -14.59 11.00
CA GLY A 59 -52.42 -13.22 10.51
C GLY A 59 -50.99 -12.68 10.58
N TYR A 60 -50.77 -11.49 10.01
CA TYR A 60 -49.49 -10.79 10.04
C TYR A 60 -49.41 -9.85 11.25
N PHE A 61 -48.63 -10.24 12.25
CA PHE A 61 -48.48 -9.50 13.52
C PHE A 61 -47.05 -9.01 13.76
N LEU A 62 -46.16 -9.14 12.77
CA LEU A 62 -44.79 -8.66 12.92
C LEU A 62 -44.75 -7.14 12.73
N ASN A 63 -44.11 -6.46 13.67
CA ASN A 63 -43.78 -5.05 13.55
C ASN A 63 -42.27 -4.87 13.47
N ASN A 64 -41.80 -3.78 12.86
CA ASN A 64 -40.38 -3.48 12.74
C ASN A 64 -40.00 -2.34 13.69
N THR A 65 -38.96 -2.56 14.48
CA THR A 65 -38.35 -1.52 15.31
C THR A 65 -37.03 -1.07 14.72
N VAL A 66 -36.74 0.23 14.80
CA VAL A 66 -35.48 0.82 14.34
C VAL A 66 -34.58 1.10 15.55
N LEU A 67 -33.43 0.43 15.62
CA LEU A 67 -32.37 0.72 16.57
C LEU A 67 -31.40 1.72 15.95
N ALA A 68 -31.20 2.86 16.61
CA ALA A 68 -30.12 3.79 16.30
C ALA A 68 -29.22 3.94 17.54
N VAL A 69 -27.93 3.64 17.39
CA VAL A 69 -26.94 3.72 18.48
C VAL A 69 -25.64 4.34 18.00
N ASP A 70 -25.03 5.18 18.83
CA ASP A 70 -23.72 5.79 18.57
C ASP A 70 -22.60 4.94 19.15
N ILE A 71 -21.76 4.39 18.28
CA ILE A 71 -20.65 3.51 18.64
C ILE A 71 -19.33 4.15 18.20
N PRO A 72 -18.51 4.67 19.13
CA PRO A 72 -17.13 5.07 18.86
C PRO A 72 -16.27 3.89 18.36
N LEU A 73 -15.16 4.17 17.66
CA LEU A 73 -14.28 3.12 17.12
C LEU A 73 -13.46 2.41 18.20
N GLU A 74 -13.20 3.11 19.29
CA GLU A 74 -12.47 2.68 20.47
C GLU A 74 -13.28 1.75 21.39
N ASP A 75 -14.60 1.68 21.21
CA ASP A 75 -15.46 0.82 22.03
C ASP A 75 -15.14 -0.66 21.83
N GLY A 76 -14.95 -1.37 22.95
CA GLY A 76 -14.87 -2.83 22.95
C GLY A 76 -16.26 -3.48 22.88
N LEU A 77 -16.29 -4.79 22.66
CA LEU A 77 -17.57 -5.54 22.62
C LEU A 77 -18.41 -5.35 23.89
N GLN A 78 -17.79 -5.21 25.06
CA GLN A 78 -18.51 -5.00 26.32
C GLN A 78 -19.21 -3.64 26.39
N ASP A 79 -18.56 -2.58 25.92
CA ASP A 79 -19.13 -1.23 25.87
C ASP A 79 -20.33 -1.18 24.93
N VAL A 80 -20.18 -1.81 23.75
CA VAL A 80 -21.27 -1.92 22.78
C VAL A 80 -22.45 -2.73 23.36
N ILE A 81 -22.20 -3.83 24.07
CA ILE A 81 -23.26 -4.61 24.75
C ILE A 81 -24.06 -3.73 25.71
N LEU A 82 -23.39 -2.88 26.50
CA LEU A 82 -24.08 -2.01 27.46
C LEU A 82 -24.94 -0.95 26.75
N LYS A 83 -24.42 -0.35 25.67
CA LYS A 83 -25.15 0.64 24.86
C LYS A 83 -26.37 0.01 24.17
N VAL A 84 -26.20 -1.14 23.53
CA VAL A 84 -27.29 -1.86 22.84
C VAL A 84 -28.33 -2.35 23.84
N LYS A 85 -27.93 -2.87 25.00
CA LYS A 85 -28.86 -3.25 26.08
C LYS A 85 -29.73 -2.07 26.52
N THR A 86 -29.10 -0.91 26.75
CA THR A 86 -29.80 0.30 27.19
C THR A 86 -30.79 0.77 26.13
N ALA A 87 -30.36 0.87 24.87
CA ALA A 87 -31.19 1.31 23.76
C ALA A 87 -32.37 0.35 23.49
N THR A 88 -32.12 -0.96 23.42
CA THR A 88 -33.17 -1.96 23.20
C THR A 88 -34.18 -2.01 24.35
N THR A 89 -33.74 -1.83 25.60
CA THR A 89 -34.65 -1.74 26.75
C THR A 89 -35.52 -0.49 26.68
N ALA A 90 -34.97 0.65 26.28
CA ALA A 90 -35.72 1.89 26.10
C ALA A 90 -36.76 1.81 24.97
N LEU A 91 -36.47 1.02 23.92
CA LEU A 91 -37.35 0.84 22.76
C LEU A 91 -38.57 -0.03 23.04
N ARG A 92 -38.56 -0.90 24.07
CA ARG A 92 -39.67 -1.82 24.39
C ARG A 92 -41.02 -1.13 24.53
N LYS A 93 -41.05 0.08 25.11
CA LYS A 93 -42.30 0.84 25.29
C LYS A 93 -42.92 1.35 23.99
N PHE A 94 -42.18 1.28 22.88
CA PHE A 94 -42.58 1.78 21.56
C PHE A 94 -42.82 0.66 20.53
N GLU A 95 -42.63 -0.62 20.89
CA GLU A 95 -42.77 -1.76 19.97
C GLU A 95 -44.17 -1.90 19.34
N ARG A 96 -45.18 -1.25 19.94
CA ARG A 96 -46.57 -1.24 19.44
C ARG A 96 -46.85 -0.17 18.39
N ILE A 97 -45.93 0.79 18.18
CA ILE A 97 -46.13 1.85 17.18
C ILE A 97 -45.96 1.22 15.79
N PRO A 98 -46.97 1.26 14.90
CA PRO A 98 -46.85 0.67 13.58
C PRO A 98 -45.73 1.32 12.76
N PHE A 99 -44.88 0.49 12.13
CA PHE A 99 -43.73 0.99 11.38
C PHE A 99 -44.08 2.00 10.28
N HIS A 100 -45.21 1.84 9.58
CA HIS A 100 -45.63 2.76 8.53
C HIS A 100 -45.98 4.16 9.05
N GLU A 101 -46.52 4.26 10.27
CA GLU A 101 -46.76 5.54 10.93
C GLU A 101 -45.46 6.24 11.31
N LEU A 102 -44.45 5.47 11.75
CA LEU A 102 -43.11 5.98 12.03
C LEU A 102 -42.45 6.55 10.76
N VAL A 103 -42.55 5.84 9.64
CA VAL A 103 -42.05 6.32 8.34
C VAL A 103 -42.75 7.62 7.92
N ALA A 104 -44.08 7.66 8.05
CA ALA A 104 -44.87 8.85 7.70
C ALA A 104 -44.51 10.06 8.58
N ALA A 105 -44.33 9.85 9.89
CA ALA A 105 -44.00 10.91 10.84
C ALA A 105 -42.59 11.50 10.62
N LEU A 106 -41.63 10.70 10.18
CA LEU A 106 -40.24 11.15 9.94
C LEU A 106 -40.03 11.86 8.59
N GLY A 107 -41.04 11.90 7.72
CA GLY A 107 -41.07 12.77 6.53
C GLY A 107 -40.00 12.50 5.46
N ARG A 108 -39.33 11.35 5.49
CA ARG A 108 -38.23 11.04 4.54
C ARG A 108 -38.76 10.38 3.27
N HIS A 109 -39.14 11.21 2.29
CA HIS A 109 -39.19 10.79 0.88
C HIS A 109 -37.79 10.95 0.27
N HIS A 110 -36.93 9.93 0.37
CA HIS A 110 -35.70 9.88 -0.44
C HIS A 110 -35.95 9.09 -1.72
N THR A 111 -35.41 9.61 -2.82
CA THR A 111 -35.39 8.99 -4.15
C THR A 111 -34.60 7.66 -4.09
N GLY A 112 -35.30 6.54 -3.88
CA GLY A 112 -34.68 5.21 -3.87
C GLY A 112 -35.37 4.12 -3.04
N GLY A 113 -36.31 4.46 -2.14
CA GLY A 113 -37.10 3.47 -1.39
C GLY A 113 -37.67 3.99 -0.05
N ASN A 114 -38.75 3.35 0.44
CA ASN A 114 -39.46 3.67 1.69
C ASN A 114 -38.87 2.93 2.92
N HIS A 115 -37.57 3.07 3.19
CA HIS A 115 -36.95 2.34 4.31
C HIS A 115 -36.13 3.30 5.21
N LEU A 116 -36.40 3.27 6.51
CA LEU A 116 -35.63 4.01 7.54
C LEU A 116 -34.26 3.36 7.82
N PHE A 117 -34.04 2.14 7.32
CA PHE A 117 -32.82 1.35 7.49
C PHE A 117 -32.64 0.42 6.28
N ASP A 118 -31.39 0.14 5.92
CA ASP A 118 -31.03 -0.79 4.83
C ASP A 118 -30.56 -2.16 5.32
N ILE A 119 -30.28 -2.27 6.62
CA ILE A 119 -29.73 -3.45 7.28
C ILE A 119 -30.78 -4.02 8.24
N PHE A 120 -31.15 -5.28 8.04
CA PHE A 120 -32.14 -5.98 8.86
C PHE A 120 -31.51 -7.11 9.66
N PHE A 121 -31.67 -7.06 10.98
CA PHE A 121 -31.15 -8.07 11.90
C PHE A 121 -32.31 -8.86 12.51
N ASN A 122 -32.25 -10.18 12.43
CA ASN A 122 -33.27 -11.06 12.98
C ASN A 122 -32.64 -12.12 13.89
N TYR A 123 -33.33 -12.42 14.98
CA TYR A 123 -32.95 -13.46 15.91
C TYR A 123 -34.20 -14.24 16.33
N ARG A 124 -34.22 -15.54 16.05
CA ARG A 124 -35.34 -16.44 16.34
C ARG A 124 -34.89 -17.52 17.32
N HIS A 125 -35.56 -17.58 18.45
CA HIS A 125 -35.37 -18.61 19.46
C HIS A 125 -36.45 -19.69 19.34
N GLN A 126 -36.13 -20.92 19.76
CA GLN A 126 -37.09 -22.03 19.92
C GLN A 126 -37.88 -22.34 18.64
N LEU A 127 -37.17 -22.41 17.52
CA LEU A 127 -37.77 -22.88 16.27
C LEU A 127 -37.97 -24.39 16.36
N ASP A 128 -39.21 -24.80 16.56
CA ASP A 128 -39.67 -26.18 16.41
C ASP A 128 -40.55 -26.23 15.17
N PHE A 129 -40.05 -26.87 14.11
CA PHE A 129 -40.78 -26.94 12.85
C PHE A 129 -41.81 -28.06 12.96
N PRO A 130 -43.11 -27.78 12.71
CA PRO A 130 -44.13 -28.81 12.79
C PRO A 130 -43.87 -29.86 11.71
N THR A 131 -43.83 -31.13 12.10
CA THR A 131 -43.91 -32.26 11.17
C THR A 131 -45.37 -32.60 10.95
N THR A 132 -45.78 -32.80 9.70
CA THR A 132 -47.12 -33.31 9.37
C THR A 132 -46.97 -34.53 8.47
N GLY A 133 -47.90 -35.47 8.57
CA GLY A 133 -47.93 -36.67 7.76
C GLY A 133 -49.33 -36.92 7.24
N PHE A 134 -49.43 -37.46 6.03
CA PHE A 134 -50.69 -37.93 5.46
C PHE A 134 -50.48 -39.34 4.89
N PRO A 135 -51.45 -40.26 4.98
CA PRO A 135 -51.26 -41.62 4.49
C PRO A 135 -50.78 -41.64 3.03
N ASN A 136 -49.66 -42.34 2.78
CA ASN A 136 -49.00 -42.47 1.48
C ASN A 136 -48.48 -41.15 0.86
N VAL A 137 -48.23 -40.11 1.68
CA VAL A 137 -47.64 -38.85 1.22
C VAL A 137 -46.55 -38.41 2.19
N ASP A 138 -45.34 -38.21 1.65
CA ASP A 138 -44.26 -37.55 2.37
C ASP A 138 -44.51 -36.04 2.35
N VAL A 139 -44.73 -35.43 3.52
CA VAL A 139 -44.94 -33.98 3.65
C VAL A 139 -43.79 -33.36 4.42
N GLU A 140 -43.08 -32.44 3.77
CA GLU A 140 -42.02 -31.64 4.35
C GLU A 140 -42.45 -30.17 4.38
N ILE A 141 -42.39 -29.53 5.57
CA ILE A 141 -42.66 -28.10 5.71
C ILE A 141 -41.32 -27.36 5.67
N VAL A 142 -40.99 -26.81 4.51
CA VAL A 142 -39.76 -26.03 4.31
C VAL A 142 -40.07 -24.54 4.42
N GLN A 143 -39.42 -23.86 5.36
CA GLN A 143 -39.43 -22.40 5.44
C GLN A 143 -38.21 -21.83 4.70
N ALA A 144 -38.40 -21.39 3.46
CA ALA A 144 -37.40 -20.60 2.74
C ALA A 144 -37.62 -19.10 3.04
N SER A 145 -36.57 -18.41 3.47
CA SER A 145 -36.56 -16.94 3.49
C SER A 145 -36.14 -16.44 2.12
N MET A 146 -36.87 -15.45 1.60
CA MET A 146 -36.46 -14.66 0.46
C MET A 146 -36.57 -13.19 0.85
N ASN A 147 -35.48 -12.61 1.31
CA ASN A 147 -35.41 -11.19 1.57
C ASN A 147 -35.04 -10.43 0.28
N ASN A 148 -36.06 -9.88 -0.39
CA ASN A 148 -35.90 -8.99 -1.53
C ASN A 148 -36.05 -7.50 -1.15
N ILE A 149 -36.19 -7.19 0.15
CA ILE A 149 -36.57 -5.85 0.63
C ILE A 149 -35.35 -5.07 1.11
N PHE A 150 -34.44 -5.73 1.84
CA PHE A 150 -33.27 -5.07 2.41
C PHE A 150 -32.00 -5.37 1.65
N ASN A 151 -31.08 -4.40 1.58
CA ASN A 151 -29.79 -4.58 0.91
C ASN A 151 -28.93 -5.63 1.64
N LEU A 152 -29.09 -5.75 2.96
CA LEU A 152 -28.43 -6.75 3.79
C LEU A 152 -29.38 -7.21 4.89
N SER A 153 -29.53 -8.53 5.06
CA SER A 153 -30.14 -9.11 6.24
C SER A 153 -29.33 -10.27 6.78
N ILE A 154 -29.30 -10.36 8.11
CA ILE A 154 -28.73 -11.49 8.82
C ILE A 154 -29.78 -12.04 9.79
N THR A 155 -30.00 -13.36 9.73
CA THR A 155 -30.93 -14.08 10.59
C THR A 155 -30.19 -15.16 11.38
N PHE A 156 -30.36 -15.15 12.70
CA PHE A 156 -29.88 -16.18 13.60
C PHE A 156 -31.06 -17.05 14.05
N ASP A 157 -30.97 -18.34 13.75
CA ASP A 157 -31.96 -19.35 14.12
C ASP A 157 -31.36 -20.28 15.17
N GLU A 158 -31.91 -20.28 16.39
CA GLU A 158 -31.56 -21.27 17.40
C GLU A 158 -32.43 -22.52 17.21
N LEU A 159 -31.81 -23.59 16.72
CA LEU A 159 -32.39 -24.91 16.50
C LEU A 159 -31.92 -25.90 17.57
N PRO A 160 -32.64 -27.02 17.81
CA PRO A 160 -32.21 -28.04 18.77
C PRO A 160 -30.79 -28.59 18.50
N GLU A 161 -30.42 -28.70 17.23
CA GLU A 161 -29.12 -29.23 16.76
C GLU A 161 -28.00 -28.18 16.66
N GLY A 162 -28.31 -26.88 16.82
CA GLY A 162 -27.32 -25.81 16.76
C GLY A 162 -27.89 -24.46 16.34
N THR A 163 -27.02 -23.48 16.09
CA THR A 163 -27.42 -22.16 15.56
C THR A 163 -27.16 -22.12 14.06
N ARG A 164 -28.20 -21.83 13.27
CA ARG A 164 -28.07 -21.54 11.84
C ARG A 164 -27.99 -20.02 11.64
N VAL A 165 -27.00 -19.57 10.87
CA VAL A 165 -26.86 -18.16 10.48
C VAL A 165 -27.09 -18.05 8.99
N MET A 166 -28.07 -17.25 8.61
CA MET A 166 -28.42 -16.99 7.22
C MET A 166 -28.16 -15.52 6.92
N MET A 167 -27.43 -15.24 5.85
CA MET A 167 -27.16 -13.88 5.38
C MET A 167 -27.66 -13.74 3.95
N GLU A 168 -28.52 -12.75 3.74
CA GLU A 168 -29.13 -12.42 2.45
C GLU A 168 -28.68 -11.01 2.07
N TYR A 169 -28.08 -10.81 0.90
CA TYR A 169 -27.51 -9.52 0.51
C TYR A 169 -27.63 -9.26 -0.98
N ASN A 170 -27.64 -7.98 -1.35
CA ASN A 170 -27.67 -7.55 -2.74
C ASN A 170 -26.27 -7.68 -3.38
N SER A 171 -26.07 -8.67 -4.24
CA SER A 171 -24.78 -8.95 -4.89
C SER A 171 -24.33 -7.88 -5.90
N SER A 172 -25.19 -6.96 -6.33
CA SER A 172 -24.77 -5.79 -7.12
C SER A 172 -24.18 -4.68 -6.26
N LYS A 173 -24.45 -4.68 -4.95
CA LYS A 173 -23.92 -3.72 -3.98
C LYS A 173 -22.77 -4.27 -3.15
N TYR A 174 -22.74 -5.58 -2.92
CA TYR A 174 -21.78 -6.21 -2.03
C TYR A 174 -21.10 -7.42 -2.66
N ARG A 175 -19.78 -7.50 -2.48
CA ARG A 175 -18.98 -8.66 -2.89
C ARG A 175 -19.15 -9.82 -1.90
N THR A 176 -19.08 -11.05 -2.40
CA THR A 176 -19.27 -12.26 -1.58
C THR A 176 -18.16 -12.46 -0.55
N ASP A 177 -16.91 -12.17 -0.88
CA ASP A 177 -15.76 -12.24 0.02
C ASP A 177 -15.90 -11.28 1.21
N LEU A 178 -16.38 -10.06 0.96
CA LEU A 178 -16.68 -9.06 1.97
C LEU A 178 -17.70 -9.57 2.99
N MET A 179 -18.74 -10.25 2.53
CA MET A 179 -19.80 -10.80 3.38
C MET A 179 -19.30 -12.00 4.20
N GLN A 180 -18.47 -12.85 3.61
CA GLN A 180 -17.80 -13.92 4.35
C GLN A 180 -16.92 -13.36 5.47
N ASP A 181 -16.15 -12.32 5.17
CA ASP A 181 -15.31 -11.62 6.16
C ASP A 181 -16.13 -10.96 7.26
N LEU A 182 -17.27 -10.32 6.92
CA LEU A 182 -18.18 -9.72 7.88
C LEU A 182 -18.68 -10.74 8.91
N VAL A 183 -19.12 -11.91 8.45
CA VAL A 183 -19.57 -13.00 9.35
C VAL A 183 -18.41 -13.55 10.16
N LYS A 184 -17.27 -13.82 9.53
CA LYS A 184 -16.08 -14.37 10.19
C LYS A 184 -15.55 -13.44 11.28
N ASP A 185 -15.48 -12.14 11.00
CA ASP A 185 -15.01 -11.13 11.96
C ASP A 185 -16.02 -10.92 13.10
N MET A 186 -17.33 -10.99 12.80
CA MET A 186 -18.39 -10.88 13.81
C MET A 186 -18.30 -12.05 14.79
N LEU A 187 -18.17 -13.28 14.27
CA LEU A 187 -17.96 -14.47 15.10
C LEU A 187 -16.60 -14.44 15.83
N GLY A 188 -15.60 -13.82 15.21
CA GLY A 188 -14.28 -13.58 15.79
C GLY A 188 -14.30 -12.67 17.01
N ASN A 189 -15.28 -11.75 17.11
CA ASN A 189 -15.42 -10.87 18.29
C ASN A 189 -15.69 -11.65 19.58
N PHE A 190 -16.24 -12.87 19.50
CA PHE A 190 -16.46 -13.74 20.66
C PHE A 190 -15.20 -14.48 21.13
N HIS A 191 -14.07 -14.38 20.43
CA HIS A 191 -12.85 -15.12 20.74
C HIS A 191 -11.72 -14.25 21.31
N ASN A 192 -12.03 -13.10 21.93
CA ASN A 192 -11.05 -12.14 22.45
C ASN A 192 -9.98 -11.76 21.40
N ARG A 193 -10.33 -10.84 20.48
CA ARG A 193 -9.35 -10.22 19.57
C ARG A 193 -8.72 -8.98 20.21
N ASP A 194 -7.90 -9.18 21.24
CA ASP A 194 -6.92 -8.18 21.69
C ASP A 194 -5.59 -8.29 20.93
N LYS A 195 -5.56 -9.04 19.82
CA LYS A 195 -4.36 -9.18 19.00
C LYS A 195 -4.54 -8.45 17.69
N ILE A 196 -3.68 -7.45 17.51
CA ILE A 196 -3.27 -6.90 16.22
C ILE A 196 -3.21 -8.07 15.24
N VAL A 197 -4.12 -8.09 14.25
CA VAL A 197 -3.90 -8.94 13.08
C VAL A 197 -2.86 -8.21 12.25
N SER A 198 -1.61 -8.20 12.73
CA SER A 198 -0.48 -8.01 11.84
C SER A 198 -0.61 -9.14 10.84
N GLN A 199 -0.92 -8.84 9.58
CA GLN A 199 -0.64 -9.84 8.56
C GLN A 199 0.87 -10.07 8.67
N PRO A 200 1.31 -11.29 9.05
CA PRO A 200 2.73 -11.57 9.12
C PRO A 200 3.32 -11.26 7.75
N CYS A 201 4.55 -10.74 7.73
CA CYS A 201 5.33 -10.63 6.53
C CYS A 201 5.19 -11.96 5.76
N LEU A 202 4.51 -11.91 4.61
CA LEU A 202 4.05 -13.10 3.89
C LEU A 202 5.23 -13.98 3.45
N SER A 203 6.43 -13.41 3.41
CA SER A 203 7.67 -14.11 3.10
C SER A 203 8.84 -13.44 3.82
N ARG A 204 9.45 -14.16 4.76
CA ARG A 204 10.76 -13.80 5.32
C ARG A 204 11.84 -14.60 4.63
N THR A 205 12.87 -13.91 4.20
CA THR A 205 14.05 -14.47 3.55
C THR A 205 15.29 -13.91 4.24
N ASP A 206 16.13 -14.81 4.73
CA ASP A 206 17.38 -14.46 5.39
C ASP A 206 18.43 -14.10 4.35
N TYR A 207 18.79 -12.82 4.29
CA TYR A 207 19.88 -12.34 3.46
C TYR A 207 20.79 -11.42 4.27
N PRO A 208 22.12 -11.58 4.20
CA PRO A 208 23.04 -10.71 4.91
C PRO A 208 22.92 -9.27 4.38
N PRO A 209 22.78 -8.27 5.26
CA PRO A 209 22.78 -6.87 4.83
C PRO A 209 24.18 -6.56 4.25
N THR A 210 24.21 -6.01 3.04
CA THR A 210 25.46 -5.67 2.34
C THR A 210 25.39 -4.22 1.90
N ALA A 211 26.48 -3.46 2.09
CA ALA A 211 26.54 -2.10 1.61
C ALA A 211 26.64 -2.09 0.07
N ILE A 212 25.78 -1.31 -0.59
CA ILE A 212 25.74 -1.24 -2.06
C ILE A 212 27.11 -0.90 -2.66
N ALA A 213 27.88 -0.02 -2.01
CA ALA A 213 29.24 0.31 -2.44
C ALA A 213 30.16 -0.93 -2.54
N GLN A 214 30.02 -1.89 -1.61
CA GLN A 214 30.80 -3.14 -1.60
C GLN A 214 30.35 -4.10 -2.71
N CYS A 215 29.05 -4.14 -3.02
CA CYS A 215 28.54 -4.94 -4.13
C CYS A 215 29.12 -4.45 -5.47
N LEU A 216 29.15 -3.14 -5.66
CA LEU A 216 29.64 -2.51 -6.87
C LEU A 216 31.14 -2.79 -7.09
N ASP A 217 31.98 -2.72 -6.04
CA ASP A 217 33.41 -3.08 -6.13
C ASP A 217 33.63 -4.53 -6.60
N GLY A 218 32.72 -5.45 -6.23
CA GLY A 218 32.73 -6.83 -6.72
C GLY A 218 32.46 -6.94 -8.22
N CYS A 219 31.45 -6.21 -8.71
CA CYS A 219 31.02 -6.22 -10.12
C CYS A 219 32.06 -5.59 -11.06
N TYR A 220 32.75 -4.53 -10.64
CA TYR A 220 33.70 -3.80 -11.49
C TYR A 220 35.01 -4.54 -11.78
N SER A 221 35.37 -5.49 -10.93
CA SER A 221 36.77 -5.94 -10.85
C SER A 221 37.23 -6.94 -11.92
N LYS A 222 36.35 -7.47 -12.80
CA LYS A 222 36.71 -8.64 -13.63
C LYS A 222 36.13 -8.75 -15.04
N GLU A 223 35.33 -7.81 -15.54
CA GLU A 223 34.54 -8.06 -16.75
C GLU A 223 34.58 -6.94 -17.80
N SER A 224 34.84 -7.33 -19.05
CA SER A 224 34.73 -6.48 -20.24
C SER A 224 33.29 -6.28 -20.71
N ARG A 225 32.30 -6.48 -19.83
CA ARG A 225 30.87 -6.30 -20.13
C ARG A 225 30.53 -4.82 -20.18
N ILE A 226 29.50 -4.47 -20.94
CA ILE A 226 28.99 -3.10 -21.03
C ILE A 226 28.25 -2.76 -19.73
N ALA A 227 28.54 -1.61 -19.15
CA ALA A 227 27.86 -1.09 -17.96
C ALA A 227 26.81 -0.05 -18.33
N THR A 228 27.18 0.89 -19.20
CA THR A 228 26.27 1.93 -19.68
C THR A 228 26.26 1.97 -21.20
N ARG A 229 25.09 2.26 -21.76
CA ARG A 229 24.85 2.34 -23.21
C ARG A 229 24.09 3.61 -23.54
N ARG A 230 24.50 4.28 -24.61
CA ARG A 230 23.85 5.42 -25.26
C ARG A 230 23.83 5.15 -26.76
N ARG A 231 23.03 5.89 -27.54
CA ARG A 231 22.81 5.64 -28.98
C ARG A 231 24.08 5.35 -29.78
N ASN A 232 25.16 6.08 -29.53
CA ASN A 232 26.42 5.99 -30.29
C ASN A 232 27.65 5.67 -29.43
N SER A 233 27.47 5.27 -28.17
CA SER A 233 28.59 4.99 -27.28
C SER A 233 28.21 4.00 -26.17
N PHE A 234 29.22 3.28 -25.68
CA PHE A 234 29.08 2.40 -24.53
C PHE A 234 30.31 2.56 -23.65
N ILE A 235 30.13 2.27 -22.36
CA ILE A 235 31.22 2.24 -21.37
C ILE A 235 31.17 0.88 -20.70
N SER A 236 32.31 0.17 -20.69
CA SER A 236 32.43 -1.09 -19.98
C SER A 236 32.46 -0.91 -18.47
N TYR A 237 32.17 -1.97 -17.70
CA TYR A 237 32.31 -1.96 -16.23
C TYR A 237 33.72 -1.54 -15.78
N GLN A 238 34.74 -1.98 -16.52
CA GLN A 238 36.14 -1.62 -16.24
C GLN A 238 36.42 -0.12 -16.49
N GLU A 239 35.97 0.43 -17.62
CA GLU A 239 36.14 1.86 -17.91
C GLU A 239 35.34 2.73 -16.94
N LEU A 240 34.12 2.29 -16.59
CA LEU A 240 33.28 2.97 -15.62
C LEU A 240 33.97 3.05 -14.25
N ASP A 241 34.54 1.95 -13.73
CA ASP A 241 35.28 1.97 -12.46
C ASP A 241 36.51 2.87 -12.51
N GLN A 242 37.22 2.94 -13.64
CA GLN A 242 38.33 3.88 -13.79
C GLN A 242 37.88 5.34 -13.70
N GLN A 243 36.74 5.67 -14.31
CA GLN A 243 36.13 7.00 -14.22
C GLN A 243 35.68 7.30 -12.79
N ILE A 244 34.94 6.37 -12.16
CA ILE A 244 34.50 6.45 -10.76
C ILE A 244 35.70 6.69 -9.84
N CYS A 245 36.76 5.89 -9.96
CA CYS A 245 37.97 6.02 -9.15
C CYS A 245 38.65 7.39 -9.32
N THR A 246 38.61 7.95 -10.53
CA THR A 246 39.22 9.25 -10.83
C THR A 246 38.39 10.40 -10.24
N ILE A 247 37.07 10.34 -10.39
CA ILE A 247 36.16 11.33 -9.80
C ILE A 247 36.18 11.22 -8.26
N ALA A 248 36.16 10.02 -7.70
CA ALA A 248 36.20 9.78 -6.25
C ALA A 248 37.46 10.40 -5.61
N ARG A 249 38.63 10.21 -6.23
CA ARG A 249 39.88 10.84 -5.79
C ARG A 249 39.79 12.37 -5.81
N PHE A 250 39.19 12.93 -6.86
CA PHE A 250 39.00 14.38 -6.94
C PHE A 250 38.05 14.91 -5.87
N ILE A 251 36.92 14.23 -5.64
CA ILE A 251 35.93 14.59 -4.62
C ILE A 251 36.61 14.58 -3.25
N ALA A 252 37.33 13.52 -2.90
CA ALA A 252 38.01 13.41 -1.63
C ALA A 252 39.10 14.50 -1.44
N ASP A 253 39.94 14.75 -2.45
CA ASP A 253 40.96 15.80 -2.39
C ASP A 253 40.33 17.20 -2.25
N SER A 254 39.21 17.44 -2.94
CA SER A 254 38.50 18.71 -2.87
C SER A 254 37.82 18.89 -1.52
N TRP A 255 37.27 17.81 -0.95
CA TRP A 255 36.61 17.81 0.35
C TRP A 255 37.58 18.11 1.48
N ILE A 256 38.76 17.48 1.46
CA ILE A 256 39.82 17.75 2.45
C ILE A 256 40.27 19.22 2.36
N LYS A 257 40.37 19.78 1.14
CA LYS A 257 40.75 21.19 0.96
C LYS A 257 39.68 22.16 1.46
N SER A 258 38.40 21.85 1.29
CA SER A 258 37.31 22.75 1.70
C SER A 258 36.98 22.63 3.20
N THR A 259 36.99 21.42 3.75
CA THR A 259 36.54 21.14 5.14
C THR A 259 37.68 20.94 6.14
N GLY A 260 38.91 20.74 5.66
CA GLY A 260 40.06 20.38 6.50
C GLY A 260 40.02 18.96 7.06
N SER A 261 39.01 18.15 6.70
CA SER A 261 38.77 16.80 7.22
C SER A 261 38.55 15.80 6.09
N CYS A 262 38.73 14.50 6.35
CA CYS A 262 38.21 13.47 5.45
C CYS A 262 36.69 13.39 5.56
N VAL A 263 36.05 12.87 4.51
CA VAL A 263 34.62 12.49 4.53
C VAL A 263 34.38 11.53 5.70
N ARG A 264 33.24 11.67 6.37
CA ARG A 264 32.77 10.87 7.50
C ARG A 264 31.50 10.12 7.13
N SER A 265 31.10 9.20 8.00
CA SER A 265 29.79 8.55 7.88
C SER A 265 28.68 9.59 7.84
N ASP A 266 27.71 9.37 6.96
CA ASP A 266 26.52 10.21 6.76
C ASP A 266 26.78 11.63 6.24
N ASP A 267 28.02 11.98 5.88
CA ASP A 267 28.29 13.21 5.10
C ASP A 267 27.53 13.14 3.77
N VAL A 268 26.88 14.25 3.39
CA VAL A 268 26.07 14.35 2.18
C VAL A 268 26.74 15.30 1.18
N ILE A 269 26.79 14.90 -0.09
CA ILE A 269 27.27 15.71 -1.22
C ILE A 269 26.10 15.95 -2.18
N THR A 270 25.83 17.21 -2.51
CA THR A 270 24.76 17.52 -3.48
C THR A 270 25.23 17.36 -4.92
N VAL A 271 24.30 16.95 -5.80
CA VAL A 271 24.55 16.71 -7.23
C VAL A 271 23.59 17.55 -8.06
N ASP A 272 24.12 18.58 -8.73
CA ASP A 272 23.40 19.46 -9.66
C ASP A 272 23.90 19.23 -11.09
N LEU A 273 23.52 18.08 -11.66
CA LEU A 273 23.94 17.60 -12.97
C LEU A 273 22.75 17.04 -13.74
N ALA A 274 22.89 16.92 -15.06
CA ALA A 274 21.93 16.16 -15.86
C ALA A 274 21.95 14.68 -15.44
N SER A 275 20.79 14.00 -15.51
CA SER A 275 20.63 12.62 -14.99
C SER A 275 21.71 11.65 -15.48
N ASN A 276 22.04 11.67 -16.77
CA ASN A 276 23.06 10.78 -17.35
C ASN A 276 24.47 11.08 -16.81
N ASP A 277 24.84 12.36 -16.71
CA ASP A 277 26.16 12.78 -16.21
C ASP A 277 26.30 12.54 -14.70
N ALA A 278 25.18 12.60 -13.97
CA ALA A 278 25.14 12.34 -12.54
C ALA A 278 25.44 10.89 -12.18
N VAL A 279 25.17 9.91 -13.04
CA VAL A 279 25.33 8.48 -12.71
C VAL A 279 26.76 8.16 -12.25
N VAL A 280 27.77 8.56 -13.03
CA VAL A 280 29.18 8.30 -12.67
C VAL A 280 29.60 9.07 -11.42
N VAL A 281 29.06 10.27 -11.21
CA VAL A 281 29.35 11.11 -10.04
C VAL A 281 28.72 10.53 -8.77
N ILE A 282 27.48 10.06 -8.84
CA ILE A 282 26.78 9.37 -7.75
C ILE A 282 27.60 8.16 -7.29
N LEU A 283 28.03 7.32 -8.23
CA LEU A 283 28.84 6.15 -7.92
C LEU A 283 30.20 6.54 -7.31
N ALA A 284 30.79 7.65 -7.74
CA ALA A 284 32.04 8.17 -7.17
C ALA A 284 31.85 8.70 -5.74
N ILE A 285 30.75 9.41 -5.45
CA ILE A 285 30.39 9.86 -4.10
C ILE A 285 30.28 8.65 -3.15
N LEU A 286 29.56 7.61 -3.58
CA LEU A 286 29.44 6.38 -2.80
C LEU A 286 30.78 5.69 -2.57
N LYS A 287 31.68 5.70 -3.57
CA LYS A 287 33.01 5.11 -3.43
C LYS A 287 33.87 5.86 -2.40
N VAL A 288 33.70 7.18 -2.27
CA VAL A 288 34.34 7.98 -1.20
C VAL A 288 33.75 7.66 0.19
N GLY A 289 32.50 7.17 0.24
CA GLY A 289 31.79 6.82 1.47
C GLY A 289 30.82 7.89 1.97
N ALA A 290 30.45 8.84 1.11
CA ALA A 290 29.40 9.84 1.38
C ALA A 290 28.07 9.42 0.75
N ALA A 291 26.98 10.01 1.23
CA ALA A 291 25.67 9.96 0.59
C ALA A 291 25.54 11.04 -0.48
N TYR A 292 24.72 10.81 -1.50
CA TYR A 292 24.41 11.83 -2.50
C TYR A 292 23.02 12.43 -2.27
N ALA A 293 22.86 13.72 -2.59
CA ALA A 293 21.57 14.39 -2.64
C ALA A 293 21.35 14.99 -4.04
N PRO A 294 20.54 14.34 -4.90
CA PRO A 294 20.32 14.80 -6.27
C PRO A 294 19.39 16.02 -6.29
N MET A 295 19.68 16.96 -7.17
CA MET A 295 18.82 18.10 -7.47
C MET A 295 18.49 18.11 -8.95
N ASP A 296 17.23 18.40 -9.29
CA ASP A 296 16.86 18.60 -10.68
C ASP A 296 17.46 19.92 -11.18
N LYS A 297 18.17 19.82 -12.30
CA LYS A 297 18.82 20.96 -12.95
C LYS A 297 17.82 22.06 -13.36
N THR A 298 16.58 21.68 -13.63
CA THR A 298 15.49 22.59 -14.04
C THR A 298 14.80 23.30 -12.87
N TRP A 299 15.08 22.91 -11.62
CA TRP A 299 14.49 23.56 -10.46
C TRP A 299 15.00 25.00 -10.28
N PRO A 300 14.16 25.90 -9.74
CA PRO A 300 14.59 27.25 -9.40
C PRO A 300 15.76 27.25 -8.41
N GLU A 301 16.71 28.17 -8.59
CA GLU A 301 17.88 28.31 -7.71
C GLU A 301 17.50 28.54 -6.24
N SER A 302 16.37 29.20 -5.97
CA SER A 302 15.84 29.36 -4.61
C SER A 302 15.52 28.02 -3.93
N ARG A 303 14.97 27.06 -4.68
CA ARG A 303 14.70 25.70 -4.18
C ARG A 303 15.99 24.93 -3.94
N LYS A 304 16.95 25.01 -4.87
CA LYS A 304 18.27 24.38 -4.71
C LYS A 304 19.01 24.92 -3.48
N ALA A 305 18.98 26.23 -3.27
CA ALA A 305 19.56 26.87 -2.10
C ALA A 305 18.90 26.40 -0.79
N GLN A 306 17.57 26.24 -0.75
CA GLN A 306 16.86 25.68 0.40
C GLN A 306 17.30 24.23 0.70
N ILE A 307 17.46 23.40 -0.33
CA ILE A 307 17.93 22.02 -0.18
C ILE A 307 19.35 21.99 0.38
N ILE A 308 20.26 22.78 -0.18
CA ILE A 308 21.66 22.87 0.28
C ILE A 308 21.72 23.32 1.74
N ALA A 309 20.93 24.33 2.11
CA ALA A 309 20.85 24.82 3.47
C ALA A 309 20.27 23.76 4.44
N ASN A 310 19.24 23.03 4.02
CA ASN A 310 18.62 21.96 4.80
C ASN A 310 19.57 20.79 5.09
N LEU A 311 20.49 20.51 4.17
CA LEU A 311 21.47 19.44 4.28
C LEU A 311 22.73 19.83 5.06
N GLU A 312 22.91 21.11 5.39
CA GLU A 312 24.17 21.66 5.92
C GLU A 312 25.39 21.23 5.09
N CYS A 313 25.20 21.15 3.76
CA CYS A 313 26.13 20.47 2.88
C CYS A 313 27.42 21.28 2.68
N SER A 314 28.56 20.62 2.84
CA SER A 314 29.89 21.23 2.65
C SER A 314 30.36 21.27 1.19
N MET A 315 29.70 20.56 0.27
CA MET A 315 30.12 20.46 -1.13
C MET A 315 28.97 20.16 -2.09
N SER A 316 28.91 20.93 -3.19
CA SER A 316 28.02 20.68 -4.32
C SER A 316 28.83 20.37 -5.58
N ILE A 317 28.44 19.34 -6.33
CA ILE A 317 29.03 19.00 -7.62
C ILE A 317 28.10 19.48 -8.74
N SER A 318 28.64 20.33 -9.62
CA SER A 318 27.97 20.91 -10.79
C SER A 318 28.86 20.84 -12.05
N ASP A 319 28.31 21.16 -13.24
CA ASP A 319 29.03 21.02 -14.53
C ASP A 319 30.42 21.68 -14.57
N PRO A 320 30.62 22.92 -14.04
CA PRO A 320 31.95 23.54 -14.01
C PRO A 320 32.94 22.77 -13.14
N LEU A 321 32.45 22.14 -12.08
CA LEU A 321 33.28 21.34 -11.18
C LEU A 321 33.68 20.03 -11.87
N LEU A 322 32.74 19.39 -12.57
CA LEU A 322 32.96 18.15 -13.33
C LEU A 322 33.98 18.34 -14.48
N SER A 323 33.86 19.43 -15.25
CA SER A 323 34.81 19.75 -16.33
C SER A 323 36.24 20.00 -15.82
N ASN A 324 36.40 20.54 -14.61
CA ASN A 324 37.70 20.66 -13.95
C ASN A 324 38.32 19.31 -13.55
N ILE A 325 37.52 18.26 -13.36
CA ILE A 325 38.02 16.90 -13.07
C ILE A 325 38.70 16.33 -14.31
N SER A 326 38.09 16.49 -15.47
CA SER A 326 38.57 15.93 -16.75
C SER A 326 39.89 16.52 -17.23
N THR A 327 40.25 17.74 -16.80
CA THR A 327 41.42 18.48 -17.28
C THR A 327 42.67 18.33 -16.42
N LYS A 328 42.57 17.91 -15.15
CA LYS A 328 43.71 17.82 -14.23
C LYS A 328 44.35 16.43 -14.21
N LYS A 329 45.65 16.34 -14.54
CA LYS A 329 46.47 15.13 -14.30
C LYS A 329 46.52 14.84 -12.79
N GLN A 330 45.87 13.77 -12.36
CA GLN A 330 45.83 13.39 -10.95
C GLN A 330 47.09 12.64 -10.51
N ARG A 331 47.55 12.91 -9.28
CA ARG A 331 48.62 12.15 -8.64
C ARG A 331 48.12 10.75 -8.25
N LYS A 332 48.87 9.70 -8.60
CA LYS A 332 48.62 8.31 -8.17
C LYS A 332 48.96 8.10 -6.68
N ARG A 333 48.33 8.85 -5.76
CA ARG A 333 48.41 8.51 -4.33
C ARG A 333 47.44 7.37 -4.04
N ARG A 334 47.89 6.40 -3.25
CA ARG A 334 47.05 5.30 -2.77
C ARG A 334 46.09 5.89 -1.73
N PHE A 335 44.86 6.15 -2.17
CA PHE A 335 43.80 6.68 -1.33
C PHE A 335 43.18 5.52 -0.53
N LEU A 336 43.07 5.68 0.80
CA LEU A 336 42.28 4.76 1.62
C LEU A 336 40.84 5.22 1.56
N LEU A 337 40.01 4.48 0.81
CA LEU A 337 38.56 4.68 0.80
C LEU A 337 38.00 4.33 2.19
N ASN A 338 37.05 5.11 2.66
CA ASN A 338 36.34 4.79 3.90
C ASN A 338 35.59 3.47 3.73
N ARG A 339 35.57 2.67 4.80
CA ARG A 339 34.72 1.48 4.81
C ARG A 339 33.29 1.90 5.09
N THR A 340 32.45 1.84 4.07
CA THR A 340 31.01 2.04 4.18
C THR A 340 30.36 0.87 4.94
N SER A 341 29.59 1.20 5.97
CA SER A 341 28.72 0.27 6.70
C SER A 341 27.31 0.25 6.10
N THR A 342 26.55 -0.80 6.39
CA THR A 342 25.14 -0.92 5.97
C THR A 342 24.23 0.11 6.62
N SER A 343 24.65 0.66 7.76
CA SER A 343 23.92 1.70 8.48
C SER A 343 24.01 3.06 7.80
N ASP A 344 25.06 3.32 7.04
CA ASP A 344 25.42 4.65 6.56
C ASP A 344 24.45 5.11 5.47
N LEU A 345 24.23 6.42 5.38
CA LEU A 345 23.41 7.01 4.35
C LEU A 345 23.98 6.69 2.96
N ILE A 346 23.09 6.34 2.03
CA ILE A 346 23.42 6.18 0.61
C ILE A 346 22.88 7.36 -0.19
N TYR A 347 21.68 7.84 0.13
CA TYR A 347 21.12 9.03 -0.50
C TYR A 347 20.18 9.80 0.43
N VAL A 348 20.00 11.08 0.09
CA VAL A 348 18.93 11.93 0.62
C VAL A 348 18.15 12.51 -0.54
N ILE A 349 16.87 12.15 -0.67
CA ILE A 349 15.99 12.67 -1.72
C ILE A 349 14.94 13.58 -1.09
N HIS A 350 14.80 14.79 -1.62
CA HIS A 350 13.86 15.78 -1.09
C HIS A 350 12.47 15.66 -1.69
N THR A 351 11.47 15.49 -0.83
CA THR A 351 10.05 15.49 -1.22
C THR A 351 9.41 16.87 -0.99
N SER A 352 8.26 17.11 -1.61
CA SER A 352 7.44 18.30 -1.33
C SER A 352 6.88 18.20 0.10
N GLY A 353 7.41 18.99 1.03
CA GLY A 353 6.85 19.09 2.37
C GLY A 353 5.52 19.83 2.37
N SER A 354 4.59 19.40 3.23
CA SER A 354 3.27 20.03 3.44
C SER A 354 3.36 21.51 3.87
N LEU A 355 4.48 21.90 4.49
CA LEU A 355 4.76 23.27 4.95
C LEU A 355 5.49 24.14 3.92
N GLY A 356 5.62 23.66 2.67
CA GLY A 356 6.33 24.36 1.59
C GLY A 356 7.86 24.25 1.65
N THR A 357 8.43 23.78 2.76
CA THR A 357 9.86 23.48 2.88
C THR A 357 10.17 22.05 2.42
N PRO A 358 11.19 21.84 1.56
CA PRO A 358 11.59 20.50 1.15
C PRO A 358 12.03 19.64 2.33
N LYS A 359 11.53 18.40 2.43
CA LYS A 359 11.94 17.43 3.47
C LYS A 359 12.87 16.39 2.85
N GLY A 360 14.10 16.28 3.35
CA GLY A 360 15.07 15.28 2.87
C GLY A 360 14.83 13.92 3.53
N VAL A 361 14.40 12.93 2.75
CA VAL A 361 14.24 11.53 3.20
C VAL A 361 15.62 10.88 3.22
N ALA A 362 16.10 10.51 4.41
CA ALA A 362 17.41 9.92 4.61
C ALA A 362 17.33 8.39 4.51
N VAL A 363 17.96 7.82 3.48
CA VAL A 363 17.95 6.38 3.20
C VAL A 363 19.35 5.82 3.36
N ASN A 364 19.47 4.67 4.01
CA ASN A 364 20.74 3.99 4.22
C ASN A 364 20.97 2.81 3.26
N HIS A 365 22.21 2.33 3.22
CA HIS A 365 22.59 1.19 2.40
C HIS A 365 21.77 -0.07 2.68
N ARG A 366 21.40 -0.34 3.94
CA ARG A 366 20.56 -1.50 4.31
C ARG A 366 19.17 -1.42 3.67
N ASN A 367 18.57 -0.23 3.61
CA ASN A 367 17.26 -0.02 2.99
C ASN A 367 17.31 -0.33 1.49
N VAL A 368 18.27 0.24 0.75
CA VAL A 368 18.44 -0.02 -0.69
C VAL A 368 18.79 -1.47 -0.96
N SER A 369 19.63 -2.08 -0.12
CA SER A 369 19.96 -3.50 -0.20
C SER A 369 18.70 -4.38 -0.02
N ALA A 370 17.80 -4.03 0.90
CA ALA A 370 16.52 -4.72 1.08
C ALA A 370 15.60 -4.53 -0.13
N PHE A 371 15.53 -3.32 -0.66
CA PHE A 371 14.78 -3.00 -1.86
C PHE A 371 15.23 -3.82 -3.07
N LEU A 372 16.52 -3.79 -3.41
CA LEU A 372 17.06 -4.51 -4.56
C LEU A 372 16.84 -6.02 -4.46
N ARG A 373 16.89 -6.60 -3.26
CA ARG A 373 16.59 -8.03 -3.06
C ARG A 373 15.16 -8.40 -3.42
N GLY A 374 14.19 -7.54 -3.12
CA GLY A 374 12.80 -7.77 -3.51
C GLY A 374 12.55 -7.45 -4.99
N ALA A 375 13.20 -6.41 -5.53
CA ALA A 375 12.98 -5.95 -6.90
C ALA A 375 13.64 -6.84 -7.97
N THR A 376 14.82 -7.38 -7.68
CA THR A 376 15.61 -8.24 -8.59
C THR A 376 14.82 -9.41 -9.19
N PRO A 377 14.14 -10.26 -8.39
CA PRO A 377 13.33 -11.36 -8.94
C PRO A 377 12.08 -10.87 -9.68
N GLN A 378 11.48 -9.74 -9.27
CA GLN A 378 10.29 -9.18 -9.94
C GLN A 378 10.60 -8.63 -11.33
N ALA A 379 11.79 -8.05 -11.49
CA ALA A 379 12.28 -7.47 -12.73
C ALA A 379 13.14 -8.46 -13.57
N PHE A 380 13.41 -9.66 -13.05
CA PHE A 380 14.32 -10.64 -13.66
C PHE A 380 15.69 -10.05 -14.01
N LEU A 381 16.25 -9.22 -13.12
CA LEU A 381 17.55 -8.60 -13.30
C LEU A 381 18.64 -9.68 -13.28
N ARG A 382 19.50 -9.64 -14.30
CA ARG A 382 20.63 -10.54 -14.51
C ARG A 382 21.55 -9.93 -15.58
N PRO A 383 22.80 -10.40 -15.68
CA PRO A 383 23.62 -10.06 -16.83
C PRO A 383 22.90 -10.38 -18.13
N SER A 384 23.06 -9.52 -19.14
CA SER A 384 22.33 -9.48 -20.42
C SER A 384 21.04 -8.67 -20.45
N ARG A 385 20.55 -8.13 -19.32
CA ARG A 385 19.37 -7.26 -19.33
C ARG A 385 19.75 -5.81 -19.55
N LEU A 386 18.95 -5.10 -20.34
CA LEU A 386 19.07 -3.68 -20.64
C LEU A 386 17.99 -2.90 -19.87
N VAL A 387 18.41 -2.10 -18.89
CA VAL A 387 17.52 -1.31 -18.04
C VAL A 387 17.51 0.13 -18.51
N SER A 388 16.34 0.64 -18.84
CA SER A 388 16.12 2.03 -19.24
C SER A 388 16.30 2.99 -18.06
N HIS A 389 17.19 3.97 -18.19
CA HIS A 389 17.30 5.12 -17.27
C HIS A 389 16.33 6.23 -17.69
N SER A 390 15.03 5.96 -17.56
CA SER A 390 13.95 6.84 -18.02
C SER A 390 13.49 7.87 -16.99
N VAL A 391 14.13 7.92 -15.82
CA VAL A 391 13.68 8.72 -14.68
C VAL A 391 14.75 9.71 -14.24
N ASN A 392 14.31 10.92 -13.90
CA ASN A 392 15.18 11.94 -13.33
C ASN A 392 15.73 11.49 -11.97
N ILE A 393 17.02 11.73 -11.73
CA ILE A 393 17.76 11.35 -10.51
C ILE A 393 17.17 11.92 -9.22
N ALA A 394 16.40 13.01 -9.30
CA ALA A 394 15.69 13.60 -8.16
C ALA A 394 14.50 12.76 -7.68
N PHE A 395 14.07 11.75 -8.44
CA PHE A 395 13.09 10.76 -8.02
C PHE A 395 13.77 9.44 -7.66
N ASP A 396 13.27 8.79 -6.62
CA ASP A 396 13.88 7.58 -6.07
C ASP A 396 13.75 6.35 -6.97
N VAL A 397 12.83 6.31 -7.95
CA VAL A 397 12.82 5.27 -9.00
C VAL A 397 14.12 5.20 -9.79
N SER A 398 14.88 6.31 -9.88
CA SER A 398 16.23 6.30 -10.46
C SER A 398 17.21 5.37 -9.72
N VAL A 399 17.01 5.14 -8.41
CA VAL A 399 17.79 4.20 -7.57
C VAL A 399 17.65 2.78 -8.11
N PHE A 400 16.46 2.38 -8.57
CA PHE A 400 16.26 1.09 -9.25
C PHE A 400 16.99 1.04 -10.59
N ASN A 401 16.88 2.09 -11.41
CA ASN A 401 17.58 2.09 -12.70
C ASN A 401 19.09 1.96 -12.49
N ILE A 402 19.68 2.78 -11.63
CA ILE A 402 21.14 2.86 -11.42
C ILE A 402 21.64 1.64 -10.65
N PHE A 403 21.19 1.43 -9.41
CA PHE A 403 21.75 0.38 -8.57
C PHE A 403 21.18 -1.00 -8.92
N GLY A 404 19.92 -1.07 -9.34
CA GLY A 404 19.33 -2.33 -9.80
C GLY A 404 20.05 -2.87 -11.03
N SER A 405 20.43 -2.01 -11.99
CA SER A 405 21.22 -2.46 -13.14
C SER A 405 22.64 -2.86 -12.74
N LEU A 406 23.40 -1.95 -12.14
CA LEU A 406 24.85 -2.10 -11.96
C LEU A 406 25.23 -3.18 -10.94
N VAL A 407 24.44 -3.35 -9.86
CA VAL A 407 24.68 -4.41 -8.87
C VAL A 407 24.41 -5.80 -9.45
N ASN A 408 23.50 -5.91 -10.42
CA ASN A 408 23.14 -7.18 -11.05
C ASN A 408 23.90 -7.47 -12.35
N GLY A 409 24.86 -6.62 -12.74
CA GLY A 409 25.64 -6.81 -13.97
C GLY A 409 24.86 -6.53 -15.26
N CYS A 410 23.73 -5.82 -15.18
CA CYS A 410 22.93 -5.39 -16.33
C CYS A 410 23.59 -4.22 -17.07
N GLU A 411 23.05 -3.83 -18.22
CA GLU A 411 23.42 -2.59 -18.92
C GLU A 411 22.41 -1.48 -18.58
N LEU A 412 22.90 -0.30 -18.21
CA LEU A 412 22.08 0.90 -18.01
C LEU A 412 21.98 1.71 -19.30
N CYS A 413 20.80 1.77 -19.90
CA CYS A 413 20.53 2.50 -21.13
C CYS A 413 20.19 3.96 -20.81
N MET A 414 21.07 4.87 -21.22
CA MET A 414 20.97 6.32 -21.00
C MET A 414 20.33 6.98 -22.21
N HIS A 415 19.24 7.71 -21.97
CA HIS A 415 18.43 8.36 -22.99
C HIS A 415 18.80 9.84 -23.15
N ASP A 416 18.75 10.34 -24.38
CA ASP A 416 19.08 11.72 -24.74
C ASP A 416 17.87 12.64 -24.60
N ASP A 417 16.70 12.17 -25.04
CA ASP A 417 15.45 12.91 -24.98
C ASP A 417 14.31 12.01 -24.50
N LEU A 418 13.94 12.16 -23.22
CA LEU A 418 12.82 11.43 -22.63
C LEU A 418 11.46 11.70 -23.30
N ARG A 419 11.32 12.77 -24.09
CA ARG A 419 10.09 13.00 -24.89
C ARG A 419 9.96 12.01 -26.04
N ARG A 420 11.06 11.37 -26.44
CA ARG A 420 11.13 10.33 -27.48
C ARG A 420 11.41 8.96 -26.87
N LEU A 421 11.09 8.78 -25.59
CA LEU A 421 11.42 7.57 -24.85
C LEU A 421 11.02 6.26 -25.56
N PRO A 422 9.82 6.12 -26.18
CA PRO A 422 9.49 4.90 -26.92
C PRO A 422 10.45 4.61 -28.09
N ASP A 423 10.92 5.65 -28.77
CA ASP A 423 11.89 5.52 -29.87
C ASP A 423 13.25 5.08 -29.33
N GLU A 424 13.72 5.73 -28.27
CA GLU A 424 15.04 5.43 -27.71
C GLU A 424 15.08 4.06 -27.01
N VAL A 425 13.94 3.64 -26.43
CA VAL A 425 13.76 2.28 -25.88
C VAL A 425 13.90 1.22 -26.98
N ASP A 426 13.29 1.45 -28.15
CA ASP A 426 13.38 0.55 -29.30
C ASP A 426 14.80 0.59 -29.92
N GLU A 427 15.35 1.77 -30.16
CA GLU A 427 16.71 1.97 -30.71
C GLU A 427 17.81 1.34 -29.84
N LEU A 428 17.66 1.39 -28.50
CA LEU A 428 18.60 0.80 -27.55
C LEU A 428 18.25 -0.64 -27.17
N HIS A 429 17.13 -1.18 -27.67
CA HIS A 429 16.60 -2.51 -27.33
C HIS A 429 16.51 -2.75 -25.81
N CYS A 430 15.93 -1.78 -25.08
CA CYS A 430 15.76 -1.93 -23.63
C CYS A 430 14.83 -3.12 -23.31
N ASP A 431 15.15 -3.88 -22.27
CA ASP A 431 14.29 -4.97 -21.76
C ASP A 431 13.30 -4.49 -20.70
N ILE A 432 13.71 -3.50 -19.90
CA ILE A 432 13.01 -3.09 -18.69
C ILE A 432 12.86 -1.57 -18.70
N VAL A 433 11.63 -1.10 -18.62
CA VAL A 433 11.29 0.34 -18.61
C VAL A 433 10.36 0.64 -17.44
N PHE A 434 10.54 1.81 -16.83
CA PHE A 434 9.55 2.42 -15.97
C PHE A 434 8.89 3.60 -16.67
N LEU A 435 7.57 3.70 -16.57
CA LEU A 435 6.77 4.85 -16.98
C LEU A 435 5.93 5.34 -15.80
N THR A 436 5.78 6.65 -15.66
CA THR A 436 4.74 7.17 -14.77
C THR A 436 3.36 6.86 -15.35
N SER A 437 2.32 6.84 -14.52
CA SER A 437 0.94 6.67 -14.99
C SER A 437 0.57 7.71 -16.06
N ALA A 438 1.03 8.95 -15.91
CA ALA A 438 0.85 10.01 -16.90
C ALA A 438 1.59 9.74 -18.23
N MET A 439 2.82 9.21 -18.18
CA MET A 439 3.56 8.85 -19.39
C MET A 439 2.88 7.69 -20.12
N LEU A 440 2.40 6.68 -19.39
CA LEU A 440 1.64 5.56 -19.98
C LEU A 440 0.36 6.06 -20.66
N ASP A 441 -0.35 6.97 -20.00
CA ASP A 441 -1.61 7.54 -20.50
C ASP A 441 -1.41 8.35 -21.79
N ALA A 442 -0.22 8.94 -21.98
CA ALA A 442 0.15 9.71 -23.15
C ALA A 442 0.55 8.84 -24.36
N LEU A 443 0.81 7.54 -24.18
CA LEU A 443 1.30 6.68 -25.28
C LEU A 443 0.24 6.39 -26.35
N THR A 444 0.63 6.64 -27.59
CA THR A 444 -0.12 6.26 -28.79
C THR A 444 0.03 4.78 -29.12
N ASP A 445 -0.84 4.25 -29.97
CA ASP A 445 -0.79 2.84 -30.42
C ASP A 445 0.50 2.53 -31.16
N SER A 446 1.00 3.49 -31.95
CA SER A 446 2.28 3.33 -32.65
C SER A 446 3.47 3.28 -31.70
N GLU A 447 3.46 4.05 -30.62
CA GLU A 447 4.53 4.05 -29.61
C GLU A 447 4.48 2.77 -28.77
N LEU A 448 3.28 2.31 -28.40
CA LEU A 448 3.11 1.01 -27.73
C LEU A 448 3.63 -0.14 -28.59
N ASN A 449 3.40 -0.10 -29.90
CA ASN A 449 3.93 -1.11 -30.81
C ASN A 449 5.47 -1.09 -30.89
N ARG A 450 6.13 0.06 -30.71
CA ARG A 450 7.61 0.15 -30.69
C ARG A 450 8.20 -0.53 -29.47
N ILE A 451 7.53 -0.43 -28.33
CA ILE A 451 8.02 -1.01 -27.07
C ILE A 451 7.44 -2.40 -26.76
N ARG A 452 6.69 -3.01 -27.69
CA ARG A 452 5.94 -4.26 -27.46
C ARG A 452 6.81 -5.45 -27.02
N ASP A 453 8.07 -5.44 -27.43
CA ASP A 453 9.02 -6.53 -27.17
C ASP A 453 9.74 -6.38 -25.82
N LEU A 454 9.34 -5.40 -24.99
CA LEU A 454 9.82 -5.24 -23.62
C LEU A 454 9.59 -6.52 -22.80
N GLY A 455 10.65 -6.96 -22.12
CA GLY A 455 10.54 -8.04 -21.15
C GLY A 455 9.75 -7.64 -19.91
N LYS A 456 9.78 -6.36 -19.52
CA LYS A 456 9.05 -5.84 -18.37
C LYS A 456 8.74 -4.35 -18.47
N LEU A 457 7.49 -3.98 -18.20
CA LEU A 457 7.06 -2.59 -18.04
C LEU A 457 6.59 -2.35 -16.60
N PHE A 458 7.28 -1.46 -15.89
CA PHE A 458 6.84 -0.96 -14.59
C PHE A 458 6.05 0.34 -14.76
N VAL A 459 4.96 0.46 -14.00
CA VAL A 459 4.11 1.66 -14.02
C VAL A 459 3.82 2.09 -12.59
N GLY A 460 3.88 3.39 -12.30
CA GLY A 460 3.52 3.89 -10.97
C GLY A 460 3.60 5.40 -10.85
N GLY A 461 3.63 5.88 -9.60
CA GLY A 461 3.66 7.31 -9.26
C GLY A 461 2.27 7.95 -9.14
N ASP A 462 1.23 7.35 -9.74
CA ASP A 462 -0.18 7.74 -9.56
C ASP A 462 -1.11 6.56 -9.92
N THR A 463 -2.41 6.72 -9.73
CA THR A 463 -3.44 5.76 -10.11
C THR A 463 -3.39 5.47 -11.61
N VAL A 464 -3.46 4.19 -12.00
CA VAL A 464 -3.46 3.78 -13.41
C VAL A 464 -4.89 3.62 -13.89
N HIS A 465 -5.20 4.13 -15.08
CA HIS A 465 -6.52 3.97 -15.67
C HIS A 465 -6.69 2.59 -16.32
N ASP A 466 -7.77 1.86 -15.98
CA ASP A 466 -8.05 0.53 -16.53
C ASP A 466 -8.09 0.48 -18.06
N ARG A 467 -8.57 1.56 -18.70
CA ARG A 467 -8.58 1.68 -20.16
C ARG A 467 -7.18 1.54 -20.76
N ASN A 468 -6.18 2.15 -20.13
CA ASN A 468 -4.80 2.18 -20.61
C ASN A 468 -4.08 0.90 -20.21
N LEU A 469 -4.34 0.38 -19.02
CA LEU A 469 -3.85 -0.93 -18.62
C LEU A 469 -4.34 -2.03 -19.58
N THR A 470 -5.64 -2.07 -19.87
CA THR A 470 -6.24 -3.02 -20.82
C THR A 470 -5.63 -2.89 -22.21
N LYS A 471 -5.40 -1.66 -22.66
CA LYS A 471 -4.76 -1.37 -23.95
C LYS A 471 -3.36 -1.96 -24.00
N VAL A 472 -2.52 -1.66 -23.02
CA VAL A 472 -1.11 -2.10 -22.95
C VAL A 472 -1.01 -3.63 -22.85
N LEU A 473 -1.88 -4.27 -22.07
CA LEU A 473 -1.94 -5.73 -21.96
C LEU A 473 -2.34 -6.41 -23.29
N LYS A 474 -3.21 -5.77 -24.10
CA LYS A 474 -3.56 -6.28 -25.44
C LYS A 474 -2.37 -6.25 -26.42
N PHE A 475 -1.39 -5.38 -26.21
CA PHE A 475 -0.14 -5.38 -26.97
C PHE A 475 0.84 -6.49 -26.51
N GLY A 476 0.51 -7.27 -25.48
CA GLY A 476 1.31 -8.40 -25.01
C GLY A 476 2.37 -8.05 -23.97
N LEU A 477 2.37 -6.82 -23.46
CA LEU A 477 3.35 -6.32 -22.49
C LEU A 477 3.15 -6.93 -21.09
N ASP A 478 4.23 -7.34 -20.42
CA ASP A 478 4.22 -7.73 -19.00
C ASP A 478 4.27 -6.47 -18.12
N VAL A 479 3.09 -6.01 -17.71
CA VAL A 479 2.93 -4.80 -16.89
C VAL A 479 2.94 -5.15 -15.40
N THR A 480 3.69 -4.39 -14.62
CA THR A 480 3.63 -4.43 -13.15
C THR A 480 3.45 -3.03 -12.60
N GLN A 481 2.32 -2.82 -11.94
CA GLN A 481 2.09 -1.62 -11.15
C GLN A 481 2.93 -1.68 -9.89
N ILE A 482 3.56 -0.56 -9.53
CA ILE A 482 4.39 -0.43 -8.33
C ILE A 482 3.90 0.75 -7.49
N TYR A 483 3.89 0.54 -6.18
CA TYR A 483 3.51 1.56 -5.22
C TYR A 483 4.50 1.59 -4.05
N GLY A 484 4.99 2.78 -3.72
CA GLY A 484 5.60 3.06 -2.43
C GLY A 484 5.99 4.53 -2.32
N PRO A 485 5.89 5.11 -1.12
CA PRO A 485 6.42 6.44 -0.87
C PRO A 485 7.96 6.41 -0.78
N THR A 486 8.59 7.57 -0.95
CA THR A 486 10.04 7.75 -0.82
C THR A 486 10.57 7.25 0.53
N GLU A 487 9.77 7.44 1.59
CA GLU A 487 10.01 7.01 2.96
C GLU A 487 10.08 5.48 3.13
N ALA A 488 9.61 4.72 2.16
CA ALA A 488 9.67 3.26 2.13
C ALA A 488 10.59 2.70 1.02
N THR A 489 11.52 3.52 0.54
CA THR A 489 12.56 3.18 -0.45
C THR A 489 11.98 2.64 -1.76
N VAL A 490 11.70 3.55 -2.69
CA VAL A 490 11.31 3.30 -4.09
C VAL A 490 9.92 2.70 -4.27
N TRP A 491 9.73 1.40 -4.01
CA TRP A 491 8.40 0.81 -3.97
C TRP A 491 8.30 -0.32 -2.95
N SER A 492 7.12 -0.45 -2.35
CA SER A 492 6.80 -1.40 -1.29
C SER A 492 5.86 -2.51 -1.71
N LEU A 493 4.89 -2.15 -2.56
CA LEU A 493 3.85 -3.04 -3.07
C LEU A 493 3.98 -3.15 -4.58
N ALA A 494 3.64 -4.32 -5.12
CA ALA A 494 3.62 -4.54 -6.55
C ALA A 494 2.42 -5.39 -6.97
N ASN A 495 1.77 -5.02 -8.07
CA ASN A 495 0.70 -5.77 -8.70
C ASN A 495 1.12 -6.15 -10.13
N ARG A 496 1.31 -7.44 -10.39
CA ARG A 496 1.53 -7.93 -11.76
C ARG A 496 0.17 -8.04 -12.45
N CYS A 497 -0.08 -7.18 -13.42
CA CYS A 497 -1.40 -7.03 -14.01
C CYS A 497 -1.78 -8.23 -14.89
N LYS A 498 -3.05 -8.64 -14.82
CA LYS A 498 -3.61 -9.80 -15.54
C LYS A 498 -4.94 -9.51 -16.24
N SER A 499 -5.26 -8.23 -16.47
CA SER A 499 -6.51 -7.77 -17.08
C SER A 499 -7.74 -8.09 -16.22
N LEU A 500 -7.62 -7.89 -14.92
CA LEU A 500 -8.74 -8.04 -13.98
C LEU A 500 -9.62 -6.77 -13.97
N PRO A 501 -10.91 -6.86 -13.62
CA PRO A 501 -11.75 -5.68 -13.41
C PRO A 501 -11.17 -4.77 -12.32
N GLU A 502 -11.17 -3.45 -12.54
CA GLU A 502 -10.68 -2.42 -11.60
C GLU A 502 -9.21 -2.58 -11.15
N GLU A 503 -8.41 -3.30 -11.95
CA GLU A 503 -7.03 -3.64 -11.62
C GLU A 503 -6.11 -2.40 -11.55
N GLY A 504 -6.44 -1.33 -12.27
CA GLY A 504 -5.69 -0.06 -12.26
C GLY A 504 -5.72 0.68 -10.91
N SER A 505 -6.69 0.34 -10.03
CA SER A 505 -6.76 0.86 -8.66
C SER A 505 -6.04 -0.03 -7.64
N LEU A 506 -5.49 -1.17 -8.06
CA LEU A 506 -4.80 -2.11 -7.17
C LEU A 506 -3.30 -1.78 -7.07
N ILE A 507 -2.86 -1.42 -5.88
CA ILE A 507 -1.45 -1.20 -5.53
C ILE A 507 -0.66 -2.49 -5.27
N GLY A 508 -1.36 -3.63 -5.20
CA GLY A 508 -0.77 -4.96 -5.16
C GLY A 508 -0.39 -5.48 -3.78
N LEU A 509 0.55 -6.43 -3.77
CA LEU A 509 0.97 -7.15 -2.56
C LEU A 509 2.35 -6.69 -2.09
N PRO A 510 2.66 -6.81 -0.78
CA PRO A 510 3.98 -6.51 -0.25
C PRO A 510 5.10 -7.32 -0.91
N MET A 511 6.22 -6.65 -1.16
CA MET A 511 7.47 -7.32 -1.55
C MET A 511 8.00 -8.23 -0.43
N LEU A 512 8.98 -9.07 -0.78
CA LEU A 512 9.70 -9.91 0.18
C LEU A 512 10.21 -9.07 1.36
N ASN A 513 10.10 -9.59 2.59
CA ASN A 513 10.53 -8.96 3.84
C ASN A 513 9.78 -7.67 4.24
N GLU A 514 8.69 -7.32 3.55
CA GLU A 514 7.85 -6.17 3.86
C GLU A 514 6.49 -6.59 4.44
N GLY A 515 5.89 -5.67 5.19
CA GLY A 515 4.58 -5.77 5.77
C GLY A 515 3.73 -4.58 5.36
N CYS A 516 2.44 -4.82 5.19
CA CYS A 516 1.46 -3.81 4.86
C CYS A 516 0.18 -4.12 5.64
N TRP A 517 -0.39 -3.12 6.30
CA TRP A 517 -1.68 -3.25 6.96
C TRP A 517 -2.40 -1.92 7.03
N ILE A 518 -3.67 -2.00 7.39
CA ILE A 518 -4.50 -0.86 7.72
C ILE A 518 -4.55 -0.74 9.24
N ALA A 519 -4.65 0.50 9.75
CA ALA A 519 -4.83 0.75 11.19
C ALA A 519 -5.88 -0.17 11.84
N GLN A 520 -5.65 -0.55 13.10
CA GLN A 520 -6.44 -1.60 13.77
C GLN A 520 -7.94 -1.29 13.77
N GLY A 521 -8.73 -2.33 13.53
CA GLY A 521 -10.19 -2.24 13.56
C GLY A 521 -10.79 -1.51 12.35
N GLN A 522 -10.00 -1.14 11.34
CA GLN A 522 -10.51 -0.50 10.13
C GLN A 522 -10.45 -1.47 8.94
N LYS A 523 -11.52 -1.50 8.13
CA LYS A 523 -11.53 -2.21 6.83
C LYS A 523 -11.02 -1.34 5.70
N GLU A 524 -11.23 -0.03 5.84
CA GLU A 524 -10.57 1.00 5.06
C GLU A 524 -9.94 2.02 6.02
N GLY A 525 -8.70 2.40 5.76
CA GLY A 525 -7.98 3.28 6.68
C GLY A 525 -6.62 3.69 6.15
N GLU A 526 -5.81 4.25 7.03
CA GLU A 526 -4.44 4.64 6.72
C GLU A 526 -3.58 3.40 6.44
N LEU A 527 -2.82 3.46 5.34
CA LEU A 527 -1.91 2.43 4.91
C LEU A 527 -0.61 2.51 5.71
N ILE A 528 -0.26 1.44 6.41
CA ILE A 528 0.96 1.36 7.21
C ILE A 528 1.90 0.36 6.54
N LEU A 529 3.08 0.83 6.16
CA LEU A 529 4.17 0.04 5.61
C LEU A 529 5.22 -0.22 6.68
N THR A 530 5.71 -1.45 6.76
CA THR A 530 6.86 -1.78 7.62
C THR A 530 7.78 -2.77 6.96
N GLY A 531 9.03 -2.80 7.42
CA GLY A 531 10.03 -3.71 6.90
C GLY A 531 11.39 -3.08 6.90
N ALA A 532 12.33 -3.72 6.20
CA ALA A 532 13.70 -3.28 6.15
C ALA A 532 13.90 -2.09 5.19
N LYS A 533 12.90 -1.76 4.36
CA LYS A 533 12.93 -0.63 3.43
C LYS A 533 12.44 0.69 4.01
N VAL A 534 11.87 0.70 5.22
CA VAL A 534 11.53 1.96 5.89
C VAL A 534 12.80 2.78 6.08
N ALA A 535 12.79 4.01 5.57
CA ALA A 535 13.91 4.94 5.60
C ALA A 535 14.34 5.23 7.05
N ARG A 536 15.53 5.83 7.20
CA ARG A 536 16.01 6.23 8.53
C ARG A 536 15.08 7.29 9.16
N GLY A 537 14.49 8.14 8.32
CA GLY A 537 13.60 9.25 8.69
C GLY A 537 13.87 10.47 7.82
N TYR A 538 13.31 11.61 8.17
CA TYR A 538 13.75 12.90 7.63
C TYR A 538 15.05 13.35 8.29
N LEU A 539 15.97 13.94 7.52
CA LEU A 539 17.32 14.29 7.98
C LEU A 539 17.35 15.18 9.24
N ASN A 540 16.38 16.10 9.37
CA ASN A 540 16.28 17.08 10.46
C ASN A 540 15.11 16.79 11.42
N ALA A 541 14.60 15.55 11.43
CA ALA A 541 13.56 15.13 12.35
C ALA A 541 14.13 14.93 13.77
N VAL A 542 13.31 15.20 14.79
CA VAL A 542 13.64 14.88 16.18
C VAL A 542 13.48 13.38 16.40
N ASP A 543 14.33 12.74 17.19
CA ASP A 543 14.43 11.26 17.32
C ASP A 543 13.09 10.53 17.62
N ASN A 544 12.14 11.18 18.28
CA ASN A 544 10.82 10.63 18.61
C ASN A 544 9.78 10.78 17.49
N ASP A 545 10.13 11.45 16.39
CA ASP A 545 9.23 11.78 15.30
C ASP A 545 9.93 11.73 13.95
N ARG A 546 10.42 10.54 13.59
CA ARG A 546 11.25 10.32 12.39
C ARG A 546 10.57 10.69 11.07
N PHE A 547 9.23 10.76 11.06
CA PHE A 547 8.41 11.01 9.87
C PHE A 547 7.38 12.13 10.03
N GLY A 548 7.41 12.90 11.12
CA GLY A 548 6.62 14.12 11.31
C GLY A 548 5.19 13.91 11.78
#